data_AF-A0A7C4PWN8-F1
#
_entry.id   AF-A0A7C4PWN8-F1
#
_cell.length_a   1.000
_cell.length_b   1.000
_cell.length_c   1.000
_cell.angle_alpha   90.00
_cell.angle_beta   90.00
_cell.angle_gamma   90.00
#
_symmetry.space_group_name_H-M   'P 1'
#
loop_
_entity.id
_entity.type
_entity.pdbx_description
1 polymer ?
#
loop_
_entity_poly.entity_id
_entity_poly.type
_entity_poly.pdbx_seq_one_letter_code
_entity_poly.pdbx_strand_id
1 'polypeptide(L)'
;MATAVKKTDLTAEEIWTVQPGERRSVGVIHIVVLALLIGIGFVVGAFGSISFPLGFGVNFFWTGIAVQQVGAVWFGGWGVLAGAIFPFFSNAIAGTPFYVSLAYVPANAVQAFLPAWAFRRFKADPRLKSGRDYLILFIAMVVSSAFGALWSPLVVLRGFGLLTTESLPLFIWGWFGGNVVAGVVFNFILLKALSAVVIRTPAFVKRWWS
;
A
#
# COMPACT_ATOMS: atom_id res chain seq x y z
N MET A 1 32.21 36.10 4.99
CA MET A 1 31.97 34.67 4.73
C MET A 1 30.70 34.26 5.46
N ALA A 2 29.56 34.16 4.75
CA ALA A 2 28.34 33.65 5.34
C ALA A 2 28.46 32.12 5.47
N THR A 3 28.42 31.62 6.69
CA THR A 3 28.35 30.20 7.02
C THR A 3 27.14 29.58 6.32
N ALA A 4 27.39 28.68 5.37
CA ALA A 4 26.35 27.85 4.79
C ALA A 4 25.74 26.99 5.90
N VAL A 5 24.56 27.39 6.38
CA VAL A 5 23.77 26.60 7.32
C VAL A 5 23.47 25.27 6.64
N LYS A 6 24.13 24.22 7.12
CA LYS A 6 23.94 22.83 6.70
C LYS A 6 22.45 22.52 6.86
N LYS A 7 21.73 22.34 5.75
CA LYS A 7 20.28 22.18 5.74
C LYS A 7 19.88 21.07 6.71
N THR A 8 19.22 21.48 7.78
CA THR A 8 18.62 20.65 8.82
C THR A 8 17.75 19.59 8.16
N ASP A 9 17.86 18.36 8.65
CA ASP A 9 17.07 17.24 8.16
C ASP A 9 15.57 17.57 8.27
N LEU A 10 14.78 17.30 7.22
CA LEU A 10 13.35 17.66 7.18
C LEU A 10 12.63 17.08 8.40
N THR A 11 11.81 17.87 9.07
CA THR A 11 10.90 17.38 10.11
C THR A 11 9.72 16.62 9.48
N ALA A 12 9.02 15.80 10.26
CA ALA A 12 7.86 15.07 9.76
C ALA A 12 6.75 16.04 9.28
N GLU A 13 6.57 17.18 9.96
CA GLU A 13 5.61 18.21 9.55
C GLU A 13 5.97 18.81 8.18
N GLU A 14 7.25 19.13 7.95
CA GLU A 14 7.71 19.71 6.69
C GLU A 14 7.63 18.74 5.51
N ILE A 15 7.76 17.43 5.76
CA ILE A 15 7.59 16.40 4.72
C ILE A 15 6.17 16.46 4.15
N TRP A 16 5.14 16.58 5.00
CA TRP A 16 3.74 16.55 4.57
C TRP A 16 3.13 17.91 4.26
N THR A 17 3.90 18.99 4.42
CA THR A 17 3.42 20.35 4.24
C THR A 17 4.17 21.01 3.08
N VAL A 18 3.41 21.59 2.15
CA VAL A 18 3.95 22.38 1.04
C VAL A 18 4.46 23.70 1.62
N GLN A 19 5.75 23.95 1.49
CA GLN A 19 6.38 25.12 2.09
C GLN A 19 6.08 26.40 1.30
N PRO A 20 6.13 27.59 1.92
CA PRO A 20 5.99 28.85 1.20
C PRO A 20 6.97 28.94 0.01
N GLY A 21 6.45 29.19 -1.19
CA GLY A 21 7.24 29.23 -2.42
C GLY A 21 7.49 27.87 -3.10
N GLU A 22 7.16 26.75 -2.46
CA GLU A 22 7.22 25.42 -3.06
C GLU A 22 6.05 25.22 -4.03
N ARG A 23 6.34 24.98 -5.31
CA ARG A 23 5.34 24.60 -6.31
C ARG A 23 5.33 23.09 -6.47
N ARG A 24 4.18 22.47 -6.17
CA ARG A 24 3.89 21.06 -6.44
C ARG A 24 2.77 21.00 -7.47
N SER A 25 3.02 20.30 -8.57
CA SER A 25 2.04 20.09 -9.62
C SER A 25 2.14 18.65 -10.14
N VAL A 26 1.02 18.16 -10.66
CA VAL A 26 1.00 16.89 -11.39
C VAL A 26 1.86 17.04 -12.65
N GLY A 27 2.92 16.26 -12.72
CA GLY A 27 3.76 16.11 -13.91
C GLY A 27 3.85 14.66 -14.38
N VAL A 28 4.49 14.45 -15.54
CA VAL A 28 4.71 13.14 -16.20
C VAL A 28 5.28 12.09 -15.25
N ILE A 29 6.15 12.50 -14.33
CA ILE A 29 6.76 11.59 -13.35
C ILE A 29 5.72 10.80 -12.53
N HIS A 30 4.55 11.38 -12.22
CA HIS A 30 3.53 10.68 -11.45
C HIS A 30 2.82 9.59 -12.25
N ILE A 31 2.64 9.81 -13.56
CA ILE A 31 2.11 8.82 -14.48
C ILE A 31 3.12 7.67 -14.64
N VAL A 32 4.41 8.00 -14.75
CA VAL A 32 5.48 7.00 -14.79
C VAL A 32 5.51 6.19 -13.49
N VAL A 33 5.42 6.84 -12.33
CA VAL A 33 5.36 6.15 -11.03
C VAL A 33 4.13 5.25 -10.95
N LEU A 34 2.96 5.71 -11.38
CA LEU A 34 1.75 4.88 -11.43
C LEU A 34 1.99 3.60 -12.25
N ALA A 35 2.51 3.74 -13.48
CA ALA A 35 2.78 2.61 -14.36
C ALA A 35 3.83 1.64 -13.76
N LEU A 36 4.90 2.17 -13.18
CA LEU A 36 5.94 1.36 -12.54
C LEU A 36 5.41 0.62 -11.32
N LEU A 37 4.63 1.27 -10.45
CA LEU A 37 4.01 0.62 -9.30
C LEU A 37 3.03 -0.47 -9.73
N ILE A 38 2.28 -0.25 -10.81
CA ILE A 38 1.41 -1.29 -11.36
C ILE A 38 2.24 -2.47 -11.85
N GLY A 39 3.29 -2.24 -12.63
CA GLY A 39 4.16 -3.31 -13.15
C GLY A 39 4.86 -4.10 -12.04
N ILE A 40 5.50 -3.41 -11.09
CA ILE A 40 6.20 -4.04 -9.96
C ILE A 40 5.19 -4.77 -9.07
N GLY A 41 4.09 -4.11 -8.71
CA GLY A 41 3.04 -4.68 -7.87
C GLY A 41 2.41 -5.91 -8.49
N PHE A 42 2.19 -5.90 -9.81
CA PHE A 42 1.72 -7.05 -10.56
C PHE A 42 2.66 -8.26 -10.43
N VAL A 43 3.97 -8.08 -10.70
CA VAL A 43 4.95 -9.18 -10.63
C VAL A 43 5.07 -9.73 -9.21
N VAL A 44 5.27 -8.84 -8.23
CA VAL A 44 5.46 -9.23 -6.82
C VAL A 44 4.16 -9.80 -6.23
N GLY A 45 3.00 -9.26 -6.62
CA GLY A 45 1.70 -9.77 -6.24
C GLY A 45 1.41 -11.15 -6.82
N ALA A 46 1.75 -11.37 -8.09
CA ALA A 46 1.57 -12.66 -8.75
C ALA A 46 2.45 -13.73 -8.10
N PHE A 47 3.71 -13.39 -7.80
CA PHE A 47 4.62 -14.31 -7.09
C PHE A 47 4.05 -14.76 -5.73
N GLY A 48 3.53 -13.84 -4.92
CA GLY A 48 2.90 -14.17 -3.63
C GLY A 48 1.67 -15.06 -3.80
N SER A 49 0.79 -14.73 -4.74
CA SER A 49 -0.44 -15.49 -5.00
C SER A 49 -0.18 -16.90 -5.53
N ILE A 50 0.95 -17.12 -6.23
CA ILE A 50 1.35 -18.44 -6.75
C ILE A 50 2.07 -19.29 -5.69
N SER A 51 2.85 -18.65 -4.81
CA SER A 51 3.75 -19.38 -3.89
C SER A 51 3.03 -19.96 -2.66
N PHE A 52 2.00 -19.28 -2.15
CA PHE A 52 1.29 -19.69 -0.93
C PHE A 52 -0.25 -19.65 -1.06
N PRO A 53 -0.84 -20.30 -2.08
CA PRO A 53 -2.24 -20.12 -2.44
C PRO A 53 -3.21 -20.80 -1.44
N LEU A 54 -4.32 -20.12 -1.18
CA LEU A 54 -5.54 -20.70 -0.60
C LEU A 54 -6.63 -20.91 -1.64
N GLY A 55 -6.61 -20.14 -2.72
CA GLY A 55 -7.61 -20.17 -3.80
C GLY A 55 -8.22 -18.79 -4.04
N PHE A 56 -8.76 -18.57 -5.24
CA PHE A 56 -9.43 -17.31 -5.64
C PHE A 56 -8.61 -16.04 -5.34
N GLY A 57 -7.29 -16.12 -5.47
CA GLY A 57 -6.36 -15.02 -5.23
C GLY A 57 -6.02 -14.78 -3.75
N VAL A 58 -6.65 -15.50 -2.83
CA VAL A 58 -6.32 -15.47 -1.40
C VAL A 58 -5.11 -16.35 -1.14
N ASN A 59 -4.21 -15.88 -0.28
CA ASN A 59 -2.94 -16.54 0.00
C ASN A 59 -2.43 -16.19 1.42
N PHE A 60 -1.52 -17.00 1.94
CA PHE A 60 -0.98 -16.87 3.30
C PHE A 60 0.21 -15.91 3.42
N PHE A 61 0.72 -15.37 2.32
CA PHE A 61 1.85 -14.43 2.34
C PHE A 61 1.89 -13.63 1.04
N TRP A 62 1.23 -12.47 1.03
CA TRP A 62 1.07 -11.69 -0.18
C TRP A 62 2.02 -10.49 -0.23
N THR A 63 3.15 -10.66 -0.90
CA THR A 63 4.20 -9.64 -0.99
C THR A 63 3.77 -8.37 -1.73
N GLY A 64 2.72 -8.44 -2.56
CA GLY A 64 2.14 -7.28 -3.25
C GLY A 64 1.65 -6.18 -2.29
N ILE A 65 1.27 -6.54 -1.05
CA ILE A 65 0.79 -5.60 -0.03
C ILE A 65 1.80 -4.48 0.22
N ALA A 66 3.09 -4.77 0.07
CA ALA A 66 4.15 -3.81 0.30
C ALA A 66 4.16 -2.70 -0.75
N VAL A 67 4.03 -3.06 -2.02
CA VAL A 67 3.92 -2.09 -3.12
C VAL A 67 2.64 -1.27 -2.97
N GLN A 68 1.53 -1.93 -2.59
CA GLN A 68 0.24 -1.30 -2.38
C GLN A 68 0.29 -0.23 -1.27
N GLN A 69 0.86 -0.55 -0.11
CA GLN A 69 0.85 0.34 1.06
C GLN A 69 1.99 1.36 1.01
N VAL A 70 3.22 0.94 0.77
CA VAL A 70 4.38 1.85 0.72
C VAL A 70 4.29 2.80 -0.47
N GLY A 71 3.86 2.29 -1.63
CA GLY A 71 3.62 3.11 -2.81
C GLY A 71 2.60 4.22 -2.54
N ALA A 72 1.49 3.91 -1.87
CA ALA A 72 0.50 4.90 -1.49
C ALA A 72 1.00 5.89 -0.44
N VAL A 73 1.81 5.45 0.53
CA VAL A 73 2.46 6.36 1.50
C VAL A 73 3.32 7.39 0.77
N TRP A 74 4.20 6.96 -0.14
CA TRP A 74 5.09 7.87 -0.87
C TRP A 74 4.39 8.72 -1.94
N PHE A 75 3.47 8.14 -2.68
CA PHE A 75 2.97 8.70 -3.93
C PHE A 75 1.48 9.08 -3.88
N GLY A 76 0.86 9.03 -2.70
CA GLY A 76 -0.50 9.50 -2.47
C GLY A 76 -1.52 8.76 -3.32
N GLY A 77 -2.43 9.52 -3.94
CA GLY A 77 -3.48 9.02 -4.81
C GLY A 77 -2.95 8.19 -5.98
N TRP A 78 -1.77 8.50 -6.52
CA TRP A 78 -1.14 7.69 -7.57
C TRP A 78 -0.77 6.29 -7.07
N GLY A 79 -0.24 6.19 -5.85
CA GLY A 79 0.04 4.91 -5.22
C GLY A 79 -1.24 4.17 -4.80
N VAL A 80 -2.29 4.89 -4.39
CA VAL A 80 -3.61 4.28 -4.12
C VAL A 80 -4.22 3.71 -5.39
N LEU A 81 -4.17 4.43 -6.52
CA LEU A 81 -4.63 3.93 -7.81
C LEU A 81 -3.83 2.70 -8.25
N ALA A 82 -2.50 2.75 -8.19
CA ALA A 82 -1.68 1.58 -8.48
C ALA A 82 -2.07 0.39 -7.60
N GLY A 83 -2.16 0.63 -6.29
CA GLY A 83 -2.51 -0.35 -5.27
C GLY A 83 -3.90 -0.96 -5.45
N ALA A 84 -4.86 -0.22 -6.00
CA ALA A 84 -6.19 -0.73 -6.33
C ALA A 84 -6.19 -1.56 -7.64
N ILE A 85 -5.37 -1.18 -8.61
CA ILE A 85 -5.39 -1.71 -9.98
C ILE A 85 -4.51 -2.94 -10.15
N PHE A 86 -3.25 -2.92 -9.72
CA PHE A 86 -2.34 -4.04 -9.99
C PHE A 86 -2.84 -5.39 -9.44
N PRO A 87 -3.54 -5.46 -8.28
CA PRO A 87 -4.02 -6.73 -7.75
C PRO A 87 -5.03 -7.41 -8.67
N PHE A 88 -5.80 -6.62 -9.43
CA PHE A 88 -6.73 -7.15 -10.42
C PHE A 88 -6.01 -8.05 -11.43
N PHE A 89 -4.85 -7.60 -11.94
CA PHE A 89 -4.05 -8.35 -12.89
C PHE A 89 -3.28 -9.50 -12.23
N SER A 90 -2.69 -9.29 -11.05
CA SER A 90 -1.92 -10.34 -10.38
C SER A 90 -2.80 -11.52 -9.94
N ASN A 91 -4.02 -11.23 -9.47
CA ASN A 91 -4.97 -12.27 -9.07
C ASN A 91 -5.47 -13.06 -10.27
N ALA A 92 -5.68 -12.41 -11.42
CA ALA A 92 -6.11 -13.08 -12.65
C ALA A 92 -5.08 -14.11 -13.14
N ILE A 93 -3.79 -13.78 -13.11
CA ILE A 93 -2.73 -14.74 -13.45
C ILE A 93 -2.65 -15.90 -12.47
N ALA A 94 -2.97 -15.66 -11.19
CA ALA A 94 -3.06 -16.70 -10.18
C ALA A 94 -4.36 -17.55 -10.26
N GLY A 95 -5.12 -17.44 -11.36
CA GLY A 95 -6.31 -18.26 -11.62
C GLY A 95 -7.63 -17.68 -11.06
N THR A 96 -7.62 -16.43 -10.58
CA THR A 96 -8.85 -15.78 -10.09
C THR A 96 -9.68 -15.25 -11.27
N PRO A 97 -10.99 -15.57 -11.37
CA PRO A 97 -11.82 -15.01 -12.42
C PRO A 97 -11.85 -13.47 -12.39
N PHE A 98 -11.85 -12.82 -13.57
CA PHE A 98 -11.77 -11.35 -13.65
C PHE A 98 -12.88 -10.62 -12.88
N TYR A 99 -14.10 -11.16 -12.85
CA TYR A 99 -15.19 -10.55 -12.09
C TYR A 99 -14.95 -10.58 -10.57
N VAL A 100 -14.33 -11.66 -10.05
CA VAL A 100 -13.93 -11.76 -8.64
C VAL A 100 -12.80 -10.76 -8.36
N SER A 101 -11.77 -10.74 -9.21
CA SER A 101 -10.66 -9.80 -9.12
C SER A 101 -11.12 -8.33 -9.14
N LEU A 102 -12.12 -8.01 -9.98
CA LEU A 102 -12.72 -6.68 -10.05
C LEU A 102 -13.47 -6.33 -8.75
N ALA A 103 -14.21 -7.29 -8.20
CA ALA A 103 -14.95 -7.11 -6.94
C ALA A 103 -14.04 -6.93 -5.71
N TYR A 104 -12.75 -7.30 -5.79
CA TYR A 104 -11.76 -7.00 -4.75
C TYR A 104 -11.21 -5.56 -4.80
N VAL A 105 -11.45 -4.79 -5.87
CA VAL A 105 -10.93 -3.42 -6.00
C VAL A 105 -11.25 -2.52 -4.78
N PRO A 106 -12.46 -2.54 -4.19
CA PRO A 106 -12.74 -1.77 -2.97
C PRO A 106 -11.83 -2.15 -1.80
N ALA A 107 -11.62 -3.45 -1.56
CA ALA A 107 -10.71 -3.93 -0.53
C ALA A 107 -9.26 -3.49 -0.79
N ASN A 108 -8.80 -3.58 -2.03
CA ASN A 108 -7.44 -3.18 -2.41
C ASN A 108 -7.23 -1.67 -2.29
N ALA A 109 -8.23 -0.87 -2.68
CA ALA A 109 -8.20 0.58 -2.54
C ALA A 109 -8.10 1.00 -1.07
N VAL A 110 -8.87 0.38 -0.17
CA VAL A 110 -8.82 0.67 1.27
C VAL A 110 -7.47 0.26 1.87
N GLN A 111 -6.94 -0.90 1.47
CA GLN A 111 -5.63 -1.38 1.91
C GLN A 111 -4.48 -0.45 1.49
N ALA A 112 -4.55 0.13 0.30
CA ALA A 112 -3.59 1.15 -0.14
C ALA A 112 -3.81 2.50 0.56
N PHE A 113 -5.07 2.94 0.66
CA PHE A 113 -5.44 4.27 1.11
C PHE A 113 -5.15 4.51 2.59
N LEU A 114 -5.49 3.57 3.47
CA LEU A 114 -5.47 3.82 4.92
C LEU A 114 -4.07 4.13 5.48
N PRO A 115 -2.99 3.38 5.14
CA PRO A 115 -1.64 3.76 5.54
C PRO A 115 -1.23 5.13 5.01
N ALA A 116 -1.54 5.41 3.74
CA ALA A 116 -1.24 6.69 3.10
C ALA A 116 -1.97 7.87 3.77
N TRP A 117 -3.23 7.67 4.12
CA TRP A 117 -4.05 8.62 4.85
C TRP A 117 -3.51 8.84 6.26
N ALA A 118 -3.21 7.77 6.99
CA ALA A 118 -2.74 7.84 8.37
C ALA A 118 -1.43 8.63 8.49
N PHE A 119 -0.46 8.38 7.60
CA PHE A 119 0.81 9.12 7.59
C PHE A 119 0.61 10.62 7.38
N ARG A 120 -0.26 11.00 6.43
CA ARG A 120 -0.58 12.40 6.15
C ARG A 120 -1.38 13.06 7.27
N ARG A 121 -2.38 12.34 7.81
CA ARG A 121 -3.31 12.82 8.84
C ARG A 121 -2.63 13.06 10.18
N PHE A 122 -1.71 12.17 10.55
CA PHE A 122 -0.97 12.20 11.81
C PHE A 122 0.46 12.74 11.65
N LYS A 123 0.84 13.17 10.45
CA LYS A 123 2.16 13.72 10.15
C LYS A 123 3.28 12.76 10.59
N ALA A 124 3.11 11.47 10.33
CA ALA A 124 4.08 10.43 10.71
C ALA A 124 5.31 10.49 9.79
N ASP A 125 6.51 10.27 10.31
CA ASP A 125 7.72 10.31 9.48
C ASP A 125 7.82 9.04 8.62
N PRO A 126 7.77 9.13 7.27
CA PRO A 126 7.89 7.96 6.40
C PRO A 126 9.24 7.24 6.53
N ARG A 127 10.25 7.85 7.16
CA ARG A 127 11.54 7.22 7.47
C ARG A 127 11.51 6.39 8.76
N LEU A 128 10.36 6.32 9.42
CA LEU A 128 10.13 5.57 10.66
C LEU A 128 11.17 5.93 11.73
N LYS A 129 11.21 7.21 12.12
CA LYS A 129 12.22 7.74 13.06
C LYS A 129 11.86 7.51 14.52
N SER A 130 10.57 7.34 14.82
CA SER A 130 10.07 7.18 16.19
C SER A 130 9.16 5.96 16.29
N GLY A 131 9.02 5.41 17.50
CA GLY A 131 8.07 4.31 17.78
C GLY A 131 6.63 4.66 17.40
N ARG A 132 6.26 5.94 17.47
CA ARG A 132 4.97 6.45 17.02
C ARG A 132 4.75 6.21 15.52
N ASP A 133 5.76 6.39 14.69
CA ASP A 133 5.65 6.20 13.23
C ASP A 133 5.41 4.71 12.89
N TYR A 134 6.13 3.81 13.58
CA TYR A 134 5.90 2.37 13.47
C TYR A 134 4.50 1.97 13.93
N LEU A 135 4.04 2.52 15.06
CA LEU A 135 2.71 2.22 15.60
C LEU A 135 1.59 2.69 14.66
N ILE A 136 1.70 3.90 14.11
CA ILE A 136 0.74 4.43 13.14
C ILE A 136 0.67 3.54 11.91
N LEU A 137 1.83 3.15 11.38
CA LEU A 137 1.90 2.23 10.24
C LEU A 137 1.27 0.88 10.57
N PHE A 138 1.66 0.26 11.68
CA PHE A 138 1.17 -1.04 12.10
C PHE A 138 -0.35 -1.06 12.27
N ILE A 139 -0.92 -0.08 12.99
CA ILE A 139 -2.37 0.02 13.18
C ILE A 139 -3.07 0.22 11.83
N ALA A 140 -2.58 1.12 10.98
CA ALA A 140 -3.19 1.35 9.67
C ALA A 140 -3.14 0.10 8.77
N MET A 141 -2.05 -0.67 8.81
CA MET A 141 -1.94 -1.94 8.10
C MET A 141 -2.92 -2.98 8.62
N VAL A 142 -3.02 -3.14 9.94
CA VAL A 142 -3.93 -4.09 10.58
C VAL A 142 -5.38 -3.75 10.24
N VAL A 143 -5.80 -2.50 10.44
CA VAL A 143 -7.18 -2.07 10.18
C VAL A 143 -7.53 -2.24 8.71
N SER A 144 -6.62 -1.86 7.82
CA SER A 144 -6.87 -1.95 6.38
C SER A 144 -6.86 -3.39 5.87
N SER A 145 -5.99 -4.24 6.39
CA SER A 145 -5.97 -5.68 6.08
C SER A 145 -7.19 -6.39 6.65
N ALA A 146 -7.68 -6.00 7.83
CA ALA A 146 -8.92 -6.52 8.39
C ALA A 146 -10.11 -6.17 7.50
N PHE A 147 -10.18 -4.93 7.00
CA PHE A 147 -11.21 -4.56 6.02
C PHE A 147 -11.14 -5.46 4.78
N GLY A 148 -9.96 -5.65 4.19
CA GLY A 148 -9.80 -6.51 3.01
C GLY A 148 -10.16 -7.97 3.28
N ALA A 149 -9.76 -8.49 4.44
CA ALA A 149 -10.02 -9.86 4.88
C ALA A 149 -11.48 -10.11 5.29
N LEU A 150 -12.26 -9.07 5.57
CA LEU A 150 -13.70 -9.20 5.81
C LEU A 150 -14.49 -9.01 4.52
N TRP A 151 -14.20 -7.93 3.77
CA TRP A 151 -14.88 -7.63 2.50
C TRP A 151 -14.74 -8.79 1.50
N SER A 152 -13.52 -9.26 1.28
CA SER A 152 -13.24 -10.20 0.19
C SER A 152 -13.89 -11.56 0.42
N PRO A 153 -13.78 -12.21 1.59
CA PRO A 153 -14.46 -13.47 1.84
C PRO A 153 -15.97 -13.31 2.05
N LEU A 154 -16.43 -12.34 2.85
CA LEU A 154 -17.84 -12.24 3.25
C LEU A 154 -18.75 -11.64 2.18
N VAL A 155 -18.27 -10.61 1.47
CA VAL A 155 -19.08 -9.89 0.46
C VAL A 155 -18.83 -10.48 -0.91
N VAL A 156 -17.57 -10.64 -1.31
CA VAL A 156 -17.23 -11.04 -2.68
C VAL A 156 -17.36 -12.54 -2.87
N LEU A 157 -16.53 -13.34 -2.19
CA LEU A 157 -16.46 -14.77 -2.43
C LEU A 157 -17.75 -15.49 -2.01
N ARG A 158 -18.28 -15.19 -0.83
CA ARG A 158 -19.58 -15.72 -0.42
C ARG A 158 -20.73 -15.18 -1.27
N GLY A 159 -20.70 -13.90 -1.65
CA GLY A 159 -21.72 -13.30 -2.51
C GLY A 159 -21.81 -13.94 -3.89
N PHE A 160 -20.69 -14.44 -4.42
CA PHE A 160 -20.64 -15.22 -5.65
C PHE A 160 -20.81 -16.73 -5.44
N GLY A 161 -21.09 -17.20 -4.22
CA GLY A 161 -21.26 -18.63 -3.93
C GLY A 161 -19.99 -19.46 -4.02
N LEU A 162 -18.81 -18.84 -3.96
CA LEU A 162 -17.50 -19.48 -4.11
C LEU A 162 -16.96 -20.06 -2.80
N LEU A 163 -17.53 -19.66 -1.66
CA LEU A 163 -17.15 -20.16 -0.33
C LEU A 163 -18.36 -20.65 0.47
N THR A 164 -18.15 -21.75 1.19
CA THR A 164 -19.07 -22.25 2.22
C THR A 164 -18.83 -21.52 3.55
N THR A 165 -19.83 -21.55 4.44
CA THR A 165 -19.70 -20.97 5.79
C THR A 165 -18.53 -21.58 6.58
N GLU A 166 -18.24 -22.86 6.37
CA GLU A 166 -17.14 -23.57 7.03
C GLU A 166 -15.76 -23.10 6.56
N SER A 167 -15.63 -22.76 5.28
CA SER A 167 -14.36 -22.28 4.70
C SER A 167 -14.06 -20.80 5.02
N LEU A 168 -15.07 -20.01 5.40
CA LEU A 168 -14.92 -18.57 5.63
C LEU A 168 -13.80 -18.20 6.61
N PRO A 169 -13.69 -18.81 7.81
CA PRO A 169 -12.63 -18.46 8.75
C PRO A 169 -11.23 -18.65 8.17
N LEU A 170 -11.01 -19.71 7.40
CA LEU A 170 -9.72 -19.98 6.76
C LEU A 170 -9.33 -18.87 5.78
N PHE A 171 -10.28 -18.42 4.96
CA PHE A 171 -10.04 -17.37 3.97
C PHE A 171 -9.86 -15.99 4.62
N ILE A 172 -10.61 -15.68 5.67
CA ILE A 172 -10.46 -14.44 6.44
C ILE A 172 -9.08 -14.39 7.09
N TRP A 173 -8.69 -15.44 7.81
CA TRP A 173 -7.40 -15.48 8.50
C TRP A 173 -6.22 -15.62 7.54
N GLY A 174 -6.39 -16.34 6.43
CA GLY A 174 -5.41 -16.42 5.37
C GLY A 174 -5.11 -15.06 4.76
N TRP A 175 -6.14 -14.34 4.33
CA TRP A 175 -5.99 -12.98 3.79
C TRP A 175 -5.39 -12.03 4.82
N PHE A 176 -5.96 -12.00 6.02
CA PHE A 176 -5.53 -11.09 7.08
C PHE A 176 -4.07 -11.35 7.47
N GLY A 177 -3.76 -12.60 7.82
CA GLY A 177 -2.43 -13.02 8.22
C GLY A 177 -1.41 -12.80 7.10
N GLY A 178 -1.75 -13.20 5.87
CA GLY A 178 -0.85 -13.05 4.74
C GLY A 178 -0.47 -11.62 4.43
N ASN A 179 -1.43 -10.68 4.52
CA ASN A 179 -1.16 -9.28 4.28
C ASN A 179 -0.45 -8.61 5.45
N VAL A 180 -0.84 -8.90 6.70
CA VAL A 180 -0.21 -8.30 7.87
C VAL A 180 1.23 -8.79 8.03
N VAL A 181 1.49 -10.09 7.90
CA VAL A 181 2.84 -10.66 8.06
C VAL A 181 3.76 -10.14 6.97
N ALA A 182 3.36 -10.21 5.69
CA ALA A 182 4.15 -9.67 4.59
C ALA A 182 4.37 -8.15 4.75
N GLY A 183 3.32 -7.41 5.11
CA GLY A 183 3.40 -5.98 5.31
C GLY A 183 4.34 -5.59 6.45
N VAL A 184 4.34 -6.30 7.58
CA VAL A 184 5.24 -5.97 8.72
C VAL A 184 6.69 -6.14 8.31
N VAL A 185 7.01 -7.21 7.60
CA VAL A 185 8.37 -7.47 7.11
C VAL A 185 8.77 -6.40 6.10
N PHE A 186 8.00 -6.23 5.02
CA PHE A 186 8.45 -5.42 3.89
C PHE A 186 8.21 -3.92 4.07
N ASN A 187 7.09 -3.49 4.65
CA ASN A 187 6.80 -2.05 4.78
C ASN A 187 7.81 -1.38 5.69
N PHE A 188 8.15 -2.00 6.82
CA PHE A 188 9.13 -1.46 7.74
C PHE A 188 10.49 -1.34 7.07
N ILE A 189 10.95 -2.38 6.38
CA ILE A 189 12.23 -2.38 5.67
C ILE A 189 12.25 -1.30 4.58
N LEU A 190 11.26 -1.30 3.69
CA LEU A 190 11.23 -0.39 2.53
C LEU A 190 11.12 1.07 2.96
N LEU A 191 10.23 1.40 3.88
CA LEU A 191 10.08 2.77 4.39
C LEU A 191 11.34 3.20 5.15
N LYS A 192 11.91 2.34 5.99
CA LYS A 192 13.12 2.68 6.74
C LYS A 192 14.32 2.92 5.82
N ALA A 193 14.50 2.07 4.82
CA ALA A 193 15.65 2.11 3.92
C ALA A 193 15.57 3.24 2.87
N LEU A 194 14.38 3.46 2.29
CA LEU A 194 14.26 4.25 1.06
C LEU A 194 13.60 5.62 1.27
N SER A 195 12.79 5.83 2.31
CA SER A 195 12.05 7.08 2.48
C SER A 195 12.95 8.31 2.55
N ALA A 196 14.16 8.20 3.11
CA ALA A 196 15.09 9.34 3.19
C ALA A 196 15.51 9.87 1.81
N VAL A 197 15.52 8.99 0.81
CA VAL A 197 15.77 9.33 -0.59
C VAL A 197 14.48 9.80 -1.25
N VAL A 198 13.41 9.02 -1.13
CA VAL A 198 12.14 9.27 -1.83
C VAL A 198 11.55 10.64 -1.50
N ILE A 199 11.52 11.06 -0.22
CA ILE A 199 10.92 12.35 0.21
C ILE A 199 11.60 13.59 -0.40
N ARG A 200 12.83 13.43 -0.92
CA ARG A 200 13.60 14.52 -1.53
C ARG A 200 13.37 14.63 -3.03
N THR A 201 12.61 13.70 -3.61
CA THR A 201 12.34 13.67 -5.05
C THR A 201 11.09 14.50 -5.40
N PRO A 202 10.98 14.97 -6.66
CA PRO A 202 9.75 15.56 -7.17
C PRO A 202 8.58 14.57 -7.22
N ALA A 203 8.86 13.27 -7.26
CA ALA A 203 7.86 12.22 -7.33
C ALA A 203 7.09 12.02 -6.02
N PHE A 204 7.69 12.35 -4.87
CA PHE A 204 7.03 12.23 -3.58
C PHE A 204 5.85 13.21 -3.48
N VAL A 205 4.70 12.69 -3.06
CA VAL A 205 3.42 13.42 -3.05
C VAL A 205 3.07 13.81 -1.62
N LYS A 206 3.10 15.12 -1.35
CA LYS A 206 2.83 15.66 -0.01
C LYS A 206 1.34 15.62 0.33
N ARG A 207 0.48 15.99 -0.63
CA ARG A 207 -0.98 15.93 -0.49
C ARG A 207 -1.49 14.63 -1.08
N TRP A 208 -2.37 14.66 -2.07
CA TRP A 208 -2.89 13.45 -2.71
C TRP A 208 -2.44 13.27 -4.16
N TRP A 209 -2.19 14.35 -4.89
CA TRP A 209 -1.83 14.26 -6.32
C TRP A 209 -0.49 14.90 -6.65
N SER A 210 0.03 15.76 -5.76
CA SER A 210 1.35 16.40 -5.78
C SER A 210 1.75 16.85 -4.38
#